data_AF-A0A7S2GKS8-F1
#
_entry.id   AF-A0A7S2GKS8-F1
#
_cell.length_a   1.000
_cell.length_b   1.000
_cell.length_c   1.000
_cell.angle_alpha   90.00
_cell.angle_beta   90.00
_cell.angle_gamma   90.00
#
_symmetry.space_group_name_H-M   'P 1'
#
loop_
_entity.id
_entity.type
_entity.pdbx_description
1 polymer ?
#
loop_
_entity_poly.entity_id
_entity_poly.type
_entity_poly.pdbx_seq_one_letter_code
_entity_poly.pdbx_strand_id
1 'polypeptide(L)'
;DDLRPEQLAAVLATTLDERMRPNAYVGYVTSEEVLTVVEELHARADSLTYAQIQQGVMFPVSIEAGACSLVEAWASGEEWAALVANTSLDGGDIYRILRRTIELLRSITAVPYVSRGVQRRAAAGLRAMNRYPLSDKTLMGVGGAENEASEETTEAATQ
;
A
#
# COMPACT_ATOMS: atom_id res chain seq x y z
N ASP A 1 12.69 11.73 -8.64
CA ASP A 1 13.58 11.05 -7.68
C ASP A 1 13.58 11.65 -6.28
N ASP A 2 12.76 12.67 -6.01
CA ASP A 2 12.88 13.47 -4.78
C ASP A 2 11.89 13.11 -3.67
N LEU A 3 10.90 12.26 -3.99
CA LEU A 3 9.90 11.80 -3.02
C LEU A 3 10.56 11.13 -1.81
N ARG A 4 9.97 11.33 -0.63
CA ARG A 4 10.26 10.53 0.55
C ARG A 4 9.74 9.10 0.38
N PRO A 5 10.25 8.10 1.13
CA PRO A 5 9.78 6.72 1.03
C PRO A 5 8.27 6.55 1.19
N GLU A 6 7.66 7.27 2.14
CA GLU A 6 6.23 7.31 2.41
C GLU A 6 5.42 7.89 1.24
N GLN A 7 5.93 8.96 0.64
CA GLN A 7 5.33 9.61 -0.52
C GLN A 7 5.42 8.73 -1.77
N LEU A 8 6.55 8.03 -1.95
CA LEU A 8 6.70 7.06 -3.04
C LEU A 8 5.68 5.92 -2.92
N ALA A 9 5.46 5.40 -1.70
CA ALA A 9 4.46 4.38 -1.46
C ALA A 9 3.04 4.86 -1.84
N ALA A 10 2.68 6.09 -1.42
CA ALA A 10 1.40 6.70 -1.73
C ALA A 10 1.19 6.88 -3.24
N VAL A 11 2.18 7.42 -3.95
CA VAL A 11 2.12 7.57 -5.43
C VAL A 11 1.93 6.22 -6.11
N LEU A 12 2.69 5.19 -5.71
CA LEU A 12 2.58 3.86 -6.32
C LEU A 12 1.20 3.23 -6.11
N ALA A 13 0.57 3.46 -4.95
CA ALA A 13 -0.76 2.94 -4.65
C ALA A 13 -1.82 3.40 -5.66
N THR A 14 -1.66 4.59 -6.26
CA THR A 14 -2.59 5.12 -7.26
C THR A 14 -2.69 4.29 -8.54
N THR A 15 -1.64 3.51 -8.84
CA THR A 15 -1.56 2.70 -10.05
C THR A 15 -2.19 1.32 -9.91
N LEU A 16 -2.68 0.97 -8.71
CA LEU A 16 -3.22 -0.35 -8.39
C LEU A 16 -4.69 -0.53 -8.82
N ASP A 17 -5.33 0.51 -9.38
CA ASP A 17 -6.77 0.56 -9.70
C ASP A 17 -7.64 0.24 -8.47
N GLU A 18 -7.21 0.76 -7.32
CA GLU A 18 -7.87 0.57 -6.03
C GLU A 18 -8.95 1.62 -5.82
N ARG A 19 -10.13 1.36 -6.40
CA ARG A 19 -11.26 2.29 -6.33
C ARG A 19 -11.88 2.32 -4.95
N MET A 20 -11.92 3.51 -4.37
CA MET A 20 -12.68 3.74 -3.15
C MET A 20 -14.18 3.71 -3.43
N ARG A 21 -14.96 3.29 -2.43
CA ARG A 21 -16.43 3.36 -2.51
C ARG A 21 -16.85 4.83 -2.68
N PRO A 22 -17.88 5.11 -3.49
CA PRO A 22 -18.45 6.45 -3.57
C PRO A 22 -18.84 6.94 -2.17
N ASN A 23 -18.38 8.13 -1.78
CA ASN A 23 -18.56 8.75 -0.44
C ASN A 23 -17.73 8.13 0.70
N ALA A 24 -16.71 7.32 0.40
CA ALA A 24 -15.77 6.89 1.44
C ALA A 24 -15.03 8.10 2.03
N TYR A 25 -14.96 8.14 3.36
CA TYR A 25 -14.24 9.16 4.11
C TYR A 25 -12.83 8.67 4.45
N VAL A 26 -11.84 9.54 4.29
CA VAL A 26 -10.46 9.35 4.77
C VAL A 26 -10.06 10.64 5.46
N GLY A 27 -9.80 10.58 6.77
CA GLY A 27 -9.46 11.74 7.59
C GLY A 27 -7.99 12.15 7.53
N TYR A 28 -7.30 11.79 6.45
CA TYR A 28 -5.88 12.09 6.24
C TYR A 28 -5.69 13.00 5.04
N VAL A 29 -4.70 13.88 5.13
CA VAL A 29 -4.34 14.82 4.06
C VAL A 29 -3.14 14.26 3.30
N THR A 30 -3.25 14.23 1.98
CA THR A 30 -2.15 13.86 1.09
C THR A 30 -1.14 15.02 1.02
N SER A 31 0.16 14.73 1.04
CA SER A 31 1.17 15.79 0.88
C SER A 31 1.17 16.41 -0.52
N GLU A 32 1.55 17.68 -0.61
CA GLU A 32 1.63 18.44 -1.86
C GLU A 32 2.57 17.78 -2.88
N GLU A 33 3.67 17.17 -2.43
CA GLU A 33 4.59 16.46 -3.33
C GLU A 33 3.94 15.23 -3.96
N VAL A 34 3.08 14.51 -3.22
CA VAL A 34 2.32 13.39 -3.76
C VAL A 34 1.27 13.89 -4.74
N LEU A 35 0.51 14.93 -4.40
CA LEU A 35 -0.51 15.50 -5.28
C LEU A 35 0.08 15.98 -6.61
N THR A 36 1.23 16.66 -6.57
CA THR A 36 1.94 17.13 -7.77
C THR A 36 2.29 15.95 -8.69
N VAL A 37 2.84 14.87 -8.14
CA VAL A 37 3.21 13.70 -8.95
C VAL A 37 1.98 12.95 -9.46
N VAL A 38 0.90 12.89 -8.69
CA VAL A 38 -0.37 12.28 -9.13
C VAL A 38 -0.96 13.06 -10.30
N GLU A 39 -0.94 14.39 -10.27
CA GLU A 39 -1.37 15.23 -11.39
C GLU A 39 -0.54 14.96 -12.66
N GLU A 40 0.79 14.85 -12.53
CA GLU A 40 1.65 14.43 -13.65
C GLU A 40 1.31 13.02 -14.18
N LEU A 41 0.94 12.09 -13.29
CA LEU A 41 0.52 10.74 -13.67
C LEU A 41 -0.80 10.75 -14.42
N HIS A 42 -1.77 11.56 -14.01
CA HIS A 42 -3.02 11.75 -14.76
C HIS A 42 -2.76 12.28 -16.17
N ALA A 43 -1.93 13.30 -16.33
CA ALA A 43 -1.57 13.83 -17.64
C ALA A 43 -0.89 12.77 -18.55
N ARG A 44 -0.05 11.90 -17.96
CA ARG A 44 0.55 10.76 -18.67
C ARG A 44 -0.48 9.68 -19.03
N ALA A 45 -1.43 9.40 -18.15
CA ALA A 45 -2.51 8.45 -18.39
C ALA A 45 -3.42 8.91 -19.55
N ASP A 46 -3.73 10.20 -19.62
CA ASP A 46 -4.49 10.79 -20.73
C ASP A 46 -3.73 10.67 -22.06
N SER A 47 -2.43 10.96 -22.03
CA SER A 47 -1.55 10.84 -23.20
C SER A 47 -1.46 9.38 -23.70
N LEU A 48 -1.36 8.43 -22.77
CA LEU A 48 -1.34 7.00 -23.10
C LEU A 48 -2.69 6.54 -23.66
N THR A 49 -3.79 6.96 -23.05
CA THR A 49 -5.15 6.66 -23.51
C THR A 49 -5.36 7.18 -24.93
N TYR A 50 -4.92 8.41 -25.21
CA TYR A 50 -4.98 8.98 -26.56
C TYR A 50 -4.18 8.13 -27.57
N ALA A 51 -2.96 7.74 -27.22
CA ALA A 51 -2.13 6.90 -28.09
C ALA A 51 -2.76 5.51 -28.33
N GLN A 52 -3.38 4.91 -27.32
CA GLN A 52 -4.10 3.64 -27.45
C GLN A 52 -5.27 3.75 -28.43
N ILE A 53 -6.09 4.81 -28.32
CA ILE A 53 -7.21 5.06 -29.23
C ILE A 53 -6.73 5.18 -30.69
N GLN A 54 -5.64 5.90 -30.94
CA GLN A 54 -5.07 6.05 -32.28
C GLN A 54 -4.62 4.72 -32.90
N GLN A 55 -4.29 3.73 -32.06
CA GLN A 55 -3.90 2.39 -32.48
C GLN A 55 -5.04 1.36 -32.39
N GLY A 56 -6.27 1.79 -32.10
CA GLY A 56 -7.42 0.90 -31.95
C GLY A 56 -7.38 0.01 -30.71
N VAL A 57 -6.57 0.34 -29.71
CA VAL A 57 -6.47 -0.38 -28.42
C VAL A 57 -7.46 0.24 -27.44
N MET A 58 -8.37 -0.59 -26.90
CA MET A 58 -9.37 -0.17 -25.91
C MET A 58 -9.09 -0.83 -24.56
N PHE A 59 -8.03 -0.36 -23.88
CA PHE A 59 -7.67 -0.84 -22.55
C PHE A 59 -7.58 0.34 -21.57
N PRO A 60 -8.24 0.29 -20.40
CA PRO A 60 -8.32 1.42 -19.49
C PRO A 60 -6.97 1.74 -18.84
N VAL A 61 -6.71 3.03 -18.64
CA VAL A 61 -5.57 3.54 -17.86
C VAL A 61 -6.14 4.34 -16.70
N SER A 62 -6.09 3.79 -15.49
CA SER A 62 -6.69 4.38 -14.30
C SER A 62 -5.62 4.80 -13.30
N ILE A 63 -5.80 5.99 -12.72
CA ILE A 63 -4.98 6.54 -11.64
C ILE A 63 -5.94 6.94 -10.51
N GLU A 64 -5.91 6.16 -9.43
CA GLU A 64 -6.85 6.24 -8.32
C GLU A 64 -6.21 6.90 -7.09
N ALA A 65 -6.39 8.22 -6.95
CA ALA A 65 -5.74 9.02 -5.90
C ALA A 65 -6.34 8.84 -4.50
N GLY A 66 -7.52 8.21 -4.37
CA GLY A 66 -8.29 8.19 -3.13
C GLY A 66 -7.55 7.57 -1.94
N ALA A 67 -6.72 6.57 -2.19
CA ALA A 67 -5.97 5.88 -1.13
C ALA A 67 -4.63 6.54 -0.77
N CYS A 68 -4.21 7.62 -1.46
CA CYS A 68 -2.90 8.23 -1.27
C CYS A 68 -2.64 8.62 0.19
N SER A 69 -3.52 9.42 0.78
CA SER A 69 -3.33 9.94 2.13
C SER A 69 -3.30 8.83 3.18
N LEU A 70 -4.11 7.79 2.99
CA LEU A 70 -4.15 6.61 3.86
C LEU A 70 -2.82 5.84 3.81
N VAL A 71 -2.30 5.58 2.60
CA VAL A 71 -1.03 4.87 2.39
C VAL A 71 0.13 5.71 2.92
N GLU A 72 0.12 7.02 2.67
CA GLU A 72 1.15 7.94 3.17
C GLU A 72 1.18 7.97 4.71
N ALA A 73 0.01 8.06 5.35
CA ALA A 73 -0.11 8.02 6.80
C ALA A 73 0.43 6.72 7.39
N TRP A 74 0.04 5.57 6.80
CA TRP A 74 0.56 4.26 7.22
C TRP A 74 2.07 4.15 7.04
N ALA A 75 2.62 4.58 5.90
CA ALA A 75 4.06 4.56 5.67
C ALA A 75 4.82 5.52 6.60
N SER A 76 4.17 6.59 7.06
CA SER A 76 4.73 7.57 8.01
C SER A 76 4.72 7.07 9.46
N GLY A 77 4.14 5.90 9.73
CA GLY A 77 4.18 5.27 11.05
C GLY A 77 2.85 5.28 11.81
N GLU A 78 1.75 5.74 11.21
CA GLU A 78 0.42 5.73 11.84
C GLU A 78 0.06 4.34 12.38
N GLU A 79 -0.62 4.28 13.52
CA GLU A 79 -1.01 3.02 14.15
C GLU A 79 -2.24 2.41 13.48
N TRP A 80 -2.32 1.08 13.40
CA TRP A 80 -3.39 0.40 12.67
C TRP A 80 -4.78 0.79 13.20
N ALA A 81 -4.95 0.81 14.52
CA ALA A 81 -6.21 1.17 15.15
C ALA A 81 -6.63 2.62 14.85
N ALA A 82 -5.67 3.55 14.80
CA ALA A 82 -5.93 4.94 14.44
C ALA A 82 -6.27 5.07 12.96
N LEU A 83 -5.55 4.35 12.09
CA LEU A 83 -5.78 4.33 10.65
C LEU A 83 -7.21 3.86 10.33
N VAL A 84 -7.66 2.76 10.94
CA VAL A 84 -9.03 2.22 10.78
C VAL A 84 -10.08 3.16 11.38
N ALA A 85 -9.80 3.79 12.52
CA ALA A 85 -10.75 4.70 13.17
C ALA A 85 -10.95 6.01 12.39
N ASN A 86 -9.96 6.45 11.61
CA ASN A 86 -9.97 7.72 10.89
C ASN A 86 -10.40 7.59 9.41
N THR A 87 -11.19 6.56 9.10
CA THR A 87 -11.74 6.32 7.76
C THR A 87 -13.05 5.56 7.85
N SER A 88 -13.89 5.68 6.83
CA SER A 88 -15.09 4.84 6.69
C SER A 88 -14.83 3.55 5.91
N LEU A 89 -13.58 3.25 5.55
CA LEU A 89 -13.21 2.02 4.86
C LEU A 89 -13.25 0.82 5.81
N ASP A 90 -13.60 -0.35 5.27
CA ASP A 90 -13.48 -1.61 6.00
C ASP A 90 -12.00 -1.94 6.23
N GLY A 91 -11.66 -2.52 7.38
CA GLY A 91 -10.31 -3.00 7.68
C GLY A 91 -9.79 -3.98 6.62
N GLY A 92 -10.67 -4.77 5.99
CA GLY A 92 -10.30 -5.63 4.86
C GLY A 92 -9.86 -4.85 3.61
N ASP A 93 -10.54 -3.74 3.29
CA ASP A 93 -10.20 -2.86 2.17
C ASP A 93 -8.86 -2.15 2.43
N ILE A 94 -8.68 -1.62 3.63
CA ILE A 94 -7.42 -0.99 4.07
C ILE A 94 -6.27 -2.00 3.99
N TYR A 95 -6.46 -3.20 4.54
CA TYR A 95 -5.45 -4.26 4.51
C TYR A 95 -5.04 -4.60 3.08
N ARG A 96 -6.02 -4.77 2.18
CA ARG A 96 -5.79 -5.12 0.77
C ARG A 96 -5.00 -4.03 0.03
N ILE A 97 -5.38 -2.75 0.19
CA ILE A 97 -4.69 -1.60 -0.43
C ILE A 97 -3.23 -1.55 0.03
N LEU A 98 -3.01 -1.60 1.34
CA LEU A 98 -1.66 -1.51 1.91
C LEU A 98 -0.81 -2.73 1.52
N ARG A 99 -1.40 -3.94 1.50
CA ARG A 99 -0.70 -5.16 1.11
C ARG A 99 -0.30 -5.13 -0.37
N ARG A 100 -1.17 -4.72 -1.29
CA ARG A 100 -0.80 -4.58 -2.71
C ARG A 100 0.27 -3.52 -2.92
N THR A 101 0.24 -2.45 -2.13
CA THR A 101 1.30 -1.42 -2.14
C THR A 101 2.64 -1.99 -1.69
N ILE A 102 2.67 -2.83 -0.64
CA ILE A 102 3.87 -3.57 -0.19
C ILE A 102 4.44 -4.44 -1.31
N GLU A 103 3.58 -5.22 -1.99
CA GLU A 103 4.02 -6.09 -3.10
C GLU A 103 4.58 -5.28 -4.29
N LEU A 104 3.96 -4.15 -4.62
CA LEU A 104 4.45 -3.26 -5.67
C LEU A 104 5.80 -2.64 -5.30
N LEU A 105 5.95 -2.13 -4.07
CA LEU A 105 7.24 -1.62 -3.56
C LEU A 105 8.33 -2.68 -3.66
N ARG A 106 8.04 -3.92 -3.24
CA ARG A 106 8.96 -5.06 -3.35
C ARG A 106 9.38 -5.29 -4.80
N SER A 107 8.44 -5.25 -5.74
CA SER A 107 8.73 -5.37 -7.17
C SER A 107 9.65 -4.24 -7.68
N ILE A 108 9.41 -3.00 -7.27
CA ILE A 108 10.23 -1.83 -7.65
C ILE A 108 11.67 -1.95 -7.13
N THR A 109 11.90 -2.60 -5.97
CA THR A 109 13.28 -2.80 -5.48
C THR A 109 14.12 -3.69 -6.38
N ALA A 110 13.50 -4.59 -7.15
CA ALA A 110 14.20 -5.58 -7.99
C ALA A 110 14.22 -5.22 -9.48
N VAL A 111 13.41 -4.25 -9.93
CA VAL A 111 13.31 -3.92 -11.36
C VAL A 111 14.58 -3.19 -11.84
N PRO A 112 15.20 -3.62 -12.96
CA PRO A 112 16.47 -3.06 -13.42
C PRO A 112 16.34 -1.70 -14.13
N TYR A 113 15.13 -1.33 -14.57
CA TYR A 113 14.88 -0.14 -15.40
C TYR A 113 14.51 1.13 -14.62
N VAL A 114 14.65 1.12 -13.29
CA VAL A 114 14.41 2.30 -12.45
C VAL A 114 15.71 2.79 -11.82
N SER A 115 15.79 4.08 -11.47
CA SER A 115 17.01 4.65 -10.90
C SER A 115 17.36 3.97 -9.57
N ARG A 116 18.66 3.88 -9.25
CA ARG A 116 19.11 3.38 -7.94
C ARG A 116 18.55 4.20 -6.78
N GLY A 117 18.26 5.49 -7.00
CA GLY A 117 17.61 6.35 -6.02
C GLY A 117 16.21 5.85 -5.67
N VAL A 118 15.39 5.57 -6.71
CA VAL A 118 14.06 5.00 -6.55
C VAL A 118 14.11 3.63 -5.88
N GLN A 119 15.02 2.72 -6.29
CA GLN A 119 15.15 1.41 -5.66
C GLN A 119 15.41 1.51 -4.15
N ARG A 120 16.32 2.40 -3.72
CA ARG A 120 16.61 2.61 -2.30
C ARG A 120 15.41 3.16 -1.53
N ARG A 121 14.68 4.10 -2.11
CA ARG A 121 13.47 4.68 -1.49
C ARG A 121 12.34 3.65 -1.41
N ALA A 122 12.15 2.85 -2.47
CA ALA A 122 11.20 1.75 -2.47
C ALA A 122 11.53 0.72 -1.38
N ALA A 123 12.81 0.38 -1.20
CA ALA A 123 13.25 -0.51 -0.13
C ALA A 123 13.01 0.09 1.27
N ALA A 124 13.19 1.40 1.44
CA ALA A 124 12.88 2.09 2.68
C ALA A 124 11.36 2.13 2.97
N GLY A 125 10.55 2.45 1.95
CA GLY A 125 9.09 2.46 2.06
C GLY A 125 8.54 1.07 2.35
N LEU A 126 9.09 0.03 1.70
CA LEU A 126 8.76 -1.36 1.98
C LEU A 126 8.95 -1.71 3.46
N ARG A 127 10.08 -1.32 4.05
CA ARG A 127 10.33 -1.55 5.49
C ARG A 127 9.36 -0.79 6.38
N ALA A 128 9.03 0.46 6.04
CA ALA A 128 8.10 1.28 6.81
C ALA A 128 6.65 0.76 6.75
N MET A 129 6.25 0.23 5.59
CA MET A 129 4.92 -0.34 5.36
C MET A 129 4.73 -1.73 6.00
N ASN A 130 5.79 -2.54 6.10
CA ASN A 130 5.75 -3.93 6.55
C ASN A 130 5.68 -4.06 8.09
N ARG A 131 4.60 -3.53 8.68
CA ARG A 131 4.31 -3.55 10.13
C ARG A 131 3.05 -4.36 10.42
N TYR A 132 2.84 -4.77 11.68
CA TYR A 132 1.60 -5.46 12.07
C TYR A 132 0.37 -4.56 11.80
N PRO A 133 -0.75 -5.07 11.23
CA PRO A 133 -1.06 -6.48 10.95
C PRO A 133 -0.53 -7.01 9.60
N LEU A 134 -0.02 -6.14 8.74
CA LEU A 134 0.43 -6.46 7.37
C LEU A 134 1.74 -7.23 7.30
N SER A 135 2.43 -7.39 8.43
CA SER A 135 3.75 -8.00 8.50
C SER A 135 3.75 -9.42 7.91
N ASP A 136 4.79 -9.77 7.15
CA ASP A 136 4.90 -11.12 6.55
C ASP A 136 4.87 -12.24 7.62
N LYS A 137 5.26 -11.93 8.86
CA LYS A 137 5.19 -12.86 10.01
C LYS A 137 3.76 -13.12 10.47
N THR A 138 2.84 -12.16 10.29
CA THR A 138 1.43 -12.31 10.68
C THR A 138 0.77 -13.44 9.90
N LEU A 139 1.07 -13.58 8.59
CA LEU A 139 0.53 -14.66 7.76
C LEU A 139 1.00 -16.05 8.20
N MET A 140 2.24 -16.17 8.71
CA MET A 140 2.77 -17.44 9.21
C MET A 140 2.26 -17.78 10.62
N GLY A 141 1.75 -16.81 11.38
CA GLY A 141 1.28 -16.98 12.76
C GLY A 141 -0.14 -17.53 12.91
N VAL A 142 -0.98 -17.48 11.87
CA VAL A 142 -2.38 -17.96 11.91
C VAL A 142 -2.47 -19.50 11.93
N GLY A 143 -1.36 -20.22 11.74
CA GLY A 143 -1.32 -21.68 11.77
C GLY A 143 -0.62 -22.32 12.98
N GLY A 144 -0.12 -21.54 13.95
CA GLY A 144 0.75 -22.08 15.01
C GLY A 144 0.44 -21.66 16.44
N ALA A 145 -0.37 -20.62 16.66
CA ALA A 145 -0.53 -20.06 18.01
C ALA A 145 -1.67 -20.68 18.85
N GLU A 146 -2.51 -21.56 18.27
CA GLU A 146 -3.64 -22.17 19.01
C GLU A 146 -3.34 -23.58 19.55
N ASN A 147 -2.20 -24.20 19.22
CA ASN A 147 -1.88 -25.57 19.66
C ASN A 147 -0.81 -25.67 20.77
N GLU A 148 -0.06 -24.61 21.07
CA GLU A 148 0.97 -24.67 22.13
C GLU A 148 0.40 -24.35 23.53
N ALA A 149 -0.73 -23.64 23.62
CA ALA A 149 -1.32 -23.27 24.91
C ALA A 149 -2.11 -24.42 25.59
N SER A 150 -2.48 -25.47 24.85
CA SER A 150 -3.24 -26.61 25.35
C SER A 150 -2.37 -27.81 25.78
N GLU A 151 -1.13 -27.91 25.30
CA GLU A 151 -0.22 -28.99 25.69
C GLU A 151 0.52 -28.72 27.00
N GLU A 152 0.90 -27.48 27.31
CA GLU A 152 1.60 -27.15 28.57
C GLU A 152 0.75 -27.32 29.84
N THR A 153 -0.59 -27.27 29.73
CA THR A 153 -1.46 -27.41 30.91
C THR A 153 -1.71 -28.88 31.28
N THR A 154 -1.44 -29.84 30.39
CA THR A 154 -1.71 -31.26 30.65
C THR A 154 -0.50 -31.99 31.26
N GLU A 155 0.73 -31.58 30.96
CA GLU A 155 1.94 -32.20 31.53
C GLU A 155 2.23 -31.77 32.99
N ALA A 156 1.76 -30.59 33.42
CA ALA A 156 1.94 -30.12 34.80
C ALA A 156 1.02 -30.81 35.84
N ALA A 157 0.09 -31.68 35.41
CA ALA A 157 -0.84 -32.39 36.29
C ALA A 157 -0.48 -33.87 36.56
N THR A 158 0.65 -34.37 36.04
CA THR A 158 1.05 -35.79 36.21
C THR A 158 2.46 -35.97 36.81
N GLN A 159 2.99 -35.00 37.56
CA GLN A 159 4.15 -35.24 38.43
C GLN A 159 3.86 -34.88 39.89
#